data_AF-A0A1X7JX47-F1
#
_entry.id   AF-A0A1X7JX47-F1
#
_cell.length_a   1.000
_cell.length_b   1.000
_cell.length_c   1.000
_cell.angle_alpha   90.00
_cell.angle_beta   90.00
_cell.angle_gamma   90.00
#
_symmetry.space_group_name_H-M   'P 1'
#
loop_
_entity.id
_entity.type
_entity.pdbx_description
1 polymer ?
#
loop_
_entity_poly.entity_id
_entity_poly.type
_entity_poly.pdbx_seq_one_letter_code
_entity_poly.pdbx_strand_id
1 'polypeptide(L)'
;MKKYFYAALVMGLFTAVTPAQAQLSVSVNIGAQPQWGPVGYDYVRYYYIPEIDVYYDVSSRKYTYYQGNRWVTRSSLPRVYGRVDLYRTYKVVINDRNPWHHHGRYKKQYGHYAHNHSQHVLRDYHKDHRKYEKYEKKRDKHERKAYEKHRKHYDRGRRD
;
A
#
# COMPACT_ATOMS: atom_id res chain seq x y z
N MET A 1 -49.03 -39.72 37.33
CA MET A 1 -48.99 -39.06 35.99
C MET A 1 -48.44 -37.65 36.16
N LYS A 2 -47.82 -37.07 35.12
CA LYS A 2 -46.97 -35.85 35.09
C LYS A 2 -45.44 -36.08 35.14
N LYS A 3 -44.97 -37.24 34.65
CA LYS A 3 -43.54 -37.48 34.33
C LYS A 3 -43.13 -37.01 32.91
N TYR A 4 -43.97 -36.21 32.25
CA TYR A 4 -43.75 -35.76 30.87
C TYR A 4 -43.62 -34.24 30.73
N PHE A 5 -43.50 -33.50 31.83
CA PHE A 5 -43.36 -32.04 31.78
C PHE A 5 -41.98 -31.56 31.30
N TYR A 6 -40.97 -32.43 31.26
CA TYR A 6 -39.61 -32.08 30.82
C TYR A 6 -39.37 -32.30 29.32
N ALA A 7 -40.30 -32.93 28.59
CA ALA A 7 -40.14 -33.22 27.17
C ALA A 7 -40.36 -32.00 26.24
N ALA A 8 -40.93 -30.90 26.77
CA ALA A 8 -41.19 -29.68 26.00
C ALA A 8 -40.08 -28.62 26.10
N LEU A 9 -39.01 -28.88 26.86
CA LEU A 9 -37.90 -27.91 27.07
C LEU A 9 -36.67 -28.19 26.21
N VAL A 10 -36.74 -29.16 25.28
CA VAL A 10 -35.61 -29.53 24.40
C VAL A 10 -35.84 -29.10 22.95
N MET A 11 -37.04 -28.63 22.59
CA MET A 11 -37.40 -28.32 21.20
C MET A 11 -37.50 -26.81 20.96
N GLY A 12 -36.37 -26.10 20.99
CA GLY A 12 -36.41 -24.67 20.71
C GLY A 12 -35.10 -23.91 20.82
N LEU A 13 -33.98 -24.46 20.35
CA LEU A 13 -32.72 -23.71 20.21
C LEU A 13 -32.07 -24.00 18.85
N PHE A 14 -32.82 -23.70 17.79
CA PHE A 14 -32.27 -23.46 16.46
C PHE A 14 -32.40 -21.97 16.15
N THR A 15 -31.63 -21.14 16.83
CA THR A 15 -31.50 -19.72 16.48
C THR A 15 -30.31 -19.53 15.54
N ALA A 16 -30.64 -19.37 14.26
CA ALA A 16 -29.91 -18.67 13.21
C ALA A 16 -28.36 -18.64 13.32
N VAL A 17 -27.71 -19.51 12.55
CA VAL A 17 -26.32 -19.28 12.15
C VAL A 17 -26.35 -18.16 11.12
N THR A 18 -26.20 -16.91 11.55
CA THR A 18 -25.91 -15.82 10.60
C THR A 18 -24.54 -16.11 10.00
N PRO A 19 -24.38 -16.19 8.66
CA PRO A 19 -23.05 -16.20 8.09
C PRO A 19 -22.42 -14.86 8.48
N ALA A 20 -21.45 -14.90 9.40
CA ALA A 20 -20.58 -13.77 9.62
C ALA A 20 -19.88 -13.53 8.28
N GLN A 21 -20.32 -12.49 7.56
CA GLN A 21 -19.56 -11.97 6.43
C GLN A 21 -18.27 -11.43 7.02
N ALA A 22 -17.27 -12.30 7.16
CA ALA A 22 -15.90 -11.90 7.35
C ALA A 22 -15.53 -11.14 6.08
N GLN A 23 -15.79 -9.83 6.08
CA GLN A 23 -15.11 -8.94 5.16
C GLN A 23 -13.63 -9.12 5.51
N LEU A 24 -12.91 -9.86 4.67
CA LEU A 24 -11.46 -9.94 4.70
C LEU A 24 -10.94 -8.54 4.37
N SER A 25 -10.98 -7.64 5.35
CA SER A 25 -10.24 -6.40 5.35
C SER A 25 -8.77 -6.80 5.45
N VAL A 26 -8.16 -7.12 4.31
CA VAL A 26 -6.71 -7.26 4.17
C VAL A 26 -6.11 -5.84 4.20
N SER A 27 -6.39 -5.11 5.29
CA SER A 27 -5.77 -3.84 5.65
C SER A 27 -4.42 -4.14 6.28
N VAL A 28 -3.46 -4.65 5.49
CA VAL A 28 -2.23 -5.14 6.12
C VAL A 28 -1.24 -3.99 6.36
N ASN A 29 -1.16 -2.98 5.49
CA ASN A 29 -0.54 -1.68 5.79
C ASN A 29 -0.83 -0.58 4.74
N ILE A 30 -1.46 -0.88 3.60
CA ILE A 30 -1.51 -0.02 2.39
C ILE A 30 -1.70 1.49 2.68
N GLY A 31 -2.66 1.87 3.53
CA GLY A 31 -2.92 3.28 3.87
C GLY A 31 -1.95 3.94 4.85
N ALA A 32 -1.11 3.16 5.55
CA ALA A 32 -0.12 3.65 6.51
C ALA A 32 1.25 3.93 5.85
N GLN A 33 1.50 3.40 4.65
CA GLN A 33 2.75 3.63 3.92
C GLN A 33 2.90 5.12 3.58
N PRO A 34 4.05 5.74 3.88
CA PRO A 34 4.33 7.10 3.48
C PRO A 34 4.35 7.21 1.96
N GLN A 35 4.03 8.39 1.42
CA GLN A 35 3.99 8.61 -0.03
C GLN A 35 5.34 8.44 -0.74
N TRP A 36 6.44 8.49 0.02
CA TRP A 36 7.79 8.19 -0.45
C TRP A 36 8.13 6.70 -0.43
N GLY A 37 7.26 5.83 0.12
CA GLY A 37 7.44 4.39 0.13
C GLY A 37 7.40 3.80 -1.29
N PRO A 38 8.09 2.67 -1.53
CA PRO A 38 8.09 1.99 -2.82
C PRO A 38 6.72 1.40 -3.16
N VAL A 39 6.41 1.33 -4.44
CA VAL A 39 5.20 0.66 -4.94
C VAL A 39 5.32 -0.86 -4.90
N GLY A 40 4.18 -1.56 -4.94
CA GLY A 40 4.14 -3.02 -5.14
C GLY A 40 4.15 -3.86 -3.86
N TYR A 41 3.83 -3.27 -2.70
CA TYR A 41 3.78 -3.99 -1.43
C TYR A 41 2.45 -3.74 -0.70
N ASP A 42 1.75 -4.81 -0.36
CA ASP A 42 0.50 -4.75 0.42
C ASP A 42 0.77 -4.65 1.93
N TYR A 43 1.94 -5.12 2.36
CA TYR A 43 2.43 -5.06 3.72
C TYR A 43 3.90 -4.67 3.79
N VAL A 44 4.21 -3.75 4.70
CA VAL A 44 5.56 -3.36 5.04
C VAL A 44 5.65 -3.18 6.55
N ARG A 45 6.61 -3.86 7.17
CA ARG A 45 7.01 -3.59 8.54
C ARG A 45 8.05 -2.47 8.61
N TYR A 46 9.19 -2.65 7.94
CA TYR A 46 10.26 -1.67 7.89
C TYR A 46 10.68 -1.37 6.45
N TYR A 47 11.07 -0.11 6.21
CA TYR A 47 11.95 0.23 5.09
C TYR A 47 13.39 0.32 5.58
N TYR A 48 14.29 -0.49 5.03
CA TYR A 48 15.72 -0.24 5.13
C TYR A 48 16.15 0.73 4.03
N ILE A 49 16.89 1.77 4.39
CA ILE A 49 17.38 2.84 3.52
C ILE A 49 18.91 2.69 3.45
N PRO A 50 19.45 2.02 2.42
CA PRO A 50 20.88 1.69 2.36
C PRO A 50 21.79 2.92 2.29
N GLU A 51 21.32 4.03 1.71
CA GLU A 51 22.09 5.28 1.57
C GLU A 51 22.58 5.84 2.92
N ILE A 52 21.81 5.62 3.99
CA ILE A 52 22.10 6.15 5.34
C ILE A 52 22.10 5.09 6.43
N ASP A 53 22.01 3.81 6.07
CA ASP A 53 21.94 2.69 7.02
C ASP A 53 20.83 2.85 8.08
N VAL A 54 19.65 3.32 7.66
CA VAL A 54 18.50 3.59 8.55
C VAL A 54 17.35 2.64 8.27
N TYR A 55 16.64 2.25 9.33
CA TYR A 55 15.36 1.56 9.25
C TYR A 55 14.22 2.53 9.58
N TYR A 56 13.15 2.54 8.80
CA TYR A 56 11.92 3.25 9.12
C TYR A 56 10.80 2.25 9.37
N ASP A 57 10.21 2.29 10.56
CA ASP A 57 9.02 1.51 10.92
C ASP A 57 7.77 2.19 10.35
N VAL A 58 7.05 1.50 9.48
CA VAL A 58 5.87 2.06 8.82
C VAL A 58 4.69 2.20 9.78
N SER A 59 4.56 1.29 10.74
CA SER A 59 3.47 1.29 11.72
C SER A 59 3.67 2.40 12.75
N SER A 60 4.87 2.48 13.34
CA SER A 60 5.14 3.46 14.40
C SER A 60 5.65 4.83 13.90
N ARG A 61 5.96 4.94 12.60
CA ARG A 61 6.53 6.14 11.95
C ARG A 61 7.81 6.63 12.63
N LYS A 62 8.67 5.69 13.01
CA LYS A 62 9.94 5.97 13.70
C LYS A 62 11.12 5.44 12.89
N TYR A 63 12.24 6.11 13.07
CA TYR A 63 13.52 5.76 12.48
C TYR A 63 14.39 5.06 13.53
N THR A 64 15.00 3.94 13.14
CA THR A 64 16.04 3.25 13.91
C THR A 64 17.37 3.36 13.17
N TYR A 65 18.37 3.94 13.82
CA TYR A 65 19.68 4.21 13.24
C TYR A 65 20.78 4.06 14.30
N TYR A 66 22.03 3.91 13.87
CA TYR A 66 23.16 3.73 14.76
C TYR A 66 23.69 5.07 15.27
N GLN A 67 23.76 5.26 16.59
CA GLN A 67 24.24 6.46 17.24
C GLN A 67 24.94 6.13 18.56
N GLY A 68 26.18 6.60 18.74
CA GLY A 68 26.90 6.44 20.01
C GLY A 68 27.05 4.96 20.41
N ASN A 69 27.48 4.14 19.45
CA ASN A 69 27.71 2.71 19.62
C ASN A 69 26.47 1.85 19.95
N ARG A 70 25.26 2.36 19.66
CA ARG A 70 24.01 1.61 19.84
C ARG A 70 22.97 1.99 18.79
N TRP A 71 22.04 1.09 18.54
CA TRP A 71 20.83 1.39 17.78
C TRP A 71 19.86 2.20 18.64
N VAL A 72 19.36 3.30 18.09
CA VAL A 72 18.37 4.15 18.76
C VAL A 72 17.17 4.35 17.84
N THR A 73 15.98 4.42 18.44
CA THR A 73 14.73 4.65 17.71
C THR A 73 14.15 6.02 18.05
N ARG A 74 13.89 6.86 17.05
CA ARG A 74 13.34 8.23 17.22
C ARG A 74 12.30 8.56 16.17
N SER A 75 11.43 9.52 16.46
CA SER A 75 10.39 9.97 15.52
C SER A 75 10.92 10.82 14.36
N SER A 76 12.18 11.24 14.41
CA SER A 76 12.81 12.07 13.38
C SER A 76 14.22 11.59 13.08
N LEU A 77 14.62 11.72 11.81
CA LEU A 77 16.00 11.56 11.38
C LEU A 77 16.87 12.69 11.96
N PRO A 78 18.05 12.39 12.52
CA PRO A 78 19.04 13.40 12.86
C PRO A 78 19.42 14.28 11.66
N ARG A 79 19.78 15.53 11.94
CA ARG A 79 20.18 16.52 10.92
C ARG A 79 21.32 16.06 10.02
N VAL A 80 22.21 15.18 10.51
CA VAL A 80 23.30 14.61 9.72
C VAL A 80 22.79 13.84 8.48
N TYR A 81 21.59 13.26 8.55
CA TYR A 81 20.95 12.57 7.42
C TYR A 81 19.99 13.47 6.63
N GLY A 82 19.86 14.75 7.01
CA GLY A 82 18.84 15.66 6.47
C GLY A 82 19.02 16.03 4.99
N ARG A 83 20.12 15.63 4.36
CA ARG A 83 20.35 15.81 2.91
C ARG A 83 19.76 14.69 2.06
N VAL A 84 19.37 13.56 2.66
CA VAL A 84 18.76 12.46 1.92
C VAL A 84 17.35 12.81 1.50
N ASP A 85 17.08 12.66 0.20
CA ASP A 85 15.74 12.78 -0.34
C ASP A 85 15.02 11.44 -0.24
N LEU A 86 14.09 11.32 0.71
CA LEU A 86 13.28 10.13 0.88
C LEU A 86 12.41 9.82 -0.34
N TYR A 87 12.12 10.76 -1.24
CA TYR A 87 11.38 10.45 -2.47
C TYR A 87 12.27 9.87 -3.57
N ARG A 88 13.60 9.87 -3.40
CA ARG A 88 14.55 9.44 -4.44
C ARG A 88 15.48 8.31 -4.00
N THR A 89 15.88 8.23 -2.74
CA THR A 89 16.73 7.10 -2.28
C THR A 89 15.98 5.78 -2.43
N TYR A 90 16.70 4.70 -2.75
CA TYR A 90 16.15 3.35 -2.74
C TYR A 90 15.72 2.93 -1.33
N LYS A 91 14.66 2.11 -1.23
CA LYS A 91 14.20 1.46 -0.01
C LYS A 91 14.01 -0.02 -0.24
N VAL A 92 14.41 -0.81 0.74
CA VAL A 92 14.16 -2.24 0.79
C VAL A 92 13.09 -2.52 1.83
N VAL A 93 12.07 -3.29 1.46
CA VAL A 93 11.06 -3.77 2.41
C VAL A 93 11.65 -4.91 3.24
N ILE A 94 11.67 -4.74 4.56
CA ILE A 94 12.15 -5.74 5.51
C ILE A 94 11.04 -6.06 6.51
N ASN A 95 10.66 -7.34 6.56
CA ASN A 95 9.61 -7.87 7.43
C ASN A 95 10.16 -8.76 8.55
N ASP A 96 11.30 -8.36 9.12
CA ASP A 96 11.88 -8.96 10.33
C ASP A 96 11.44 -8.17 11.58
N ARG A 97 11.43 -8.79 12.75
CA ARG A 97 10.99 -8.18 14.02
C ARG A 97 11.89 -7.01 14.42
N ASN A 98 13.20 -7.21 14.37
CA ASN A 98 14.24 -6.27 14.82
C ASN A 98 15.43 -6.28 13.83
N PRO A 99 15.28 -5.68 12.64
CA PRO A 99 16.23 -5.88 11.53
C PRO A 99 17.65 -5.34 11.81
N TRP A 100 17.80 -4.42 12.75
CA TRP A 100 19.11 -3.90 13.17
C TRP A 100 20.01 -4.95 13.83
N HIS A 101 19.46 -6.02 14.43
CA HIS A 101 20.28 -7.13 14.95
C HIS A 101 20.94 -7.93 13.83
N HIS A 102 20.36 -7.90 12.63
CA HIS A 102 20.89 -8.53 11.43
C HIS A 102 21.45 -7.49 10.45
N HIS A 103 21.80 -6.28 10.91
CA HIS A 103 22.21 -5.17 10.05
C HIS A 103 23.36 -5.55 9.11
N GLY A 104 24.38 -6.26 9.59
CA GLY A 104 25.50 -6.71 8.76
C GLY A 104 25.06 -7.53 7.55
N ARG A 105 24.04 -8.39 7.70
CA ARG A 105 23.45 -9.16 6.60
C ARG A 105 22.76 -8.24 5.60
N TYR A 106 21.90 -7.33 6.07
CA TYR A 106 21.15 -6.44 5.20
C TYR A 106 22.04 -5.44 4.45
N LYS A 107 23.06 -4.91 5.13
CA LYS A 107 24.05 -4.04 4.51
C LYS A 107 24.83 -4.77 3.41
N LYS A 108 25.26 -6.01 3.67
CA LYS A 108 25.92 -6.84 2.65
C LYS A 108 25.00 -7.12 1.46
N GLN A 109 23.73 -7.41 1.71
CA GLN A 109 22.78 -7.82 0.68
C GLN A 109 22.24 -6.65 -0.15
N TYR A 110 22.12 -5.46 0.43
CA TYR A 110 21.40 -4.34 -0.18
C TYR A 110 22.19 -3.03 -0.25
N GLY A 111 23.40 -2.99 0.29
CA GLY A 111 24.24 -1.78 0.31
C GLY A 111 24.53 -1.24 -1.09
N HIS A 112 24.57 -2.10 -2.13
CA HIS A 112 24.78 -1.67 -3.51
C HIS A 112 23.62 -0.82 -4.08
N TYR A 113 22.45 -0.81 -3.43
CA TYR A 113 21.34 0.06 -3.82
C TYR A 113 21.42 1.49 -3.25
N ALA A 114 22.44 1.82 -2.45
CA ALA A 114 22.59 3.13 -1.82
C ALA A 114 22.55 4.31 -2.82
N HIS A 115 23.01 4.10 -4.05
CA HIS A 115 23.04 5.13 -5.11
C HIS A 115 21.97 4.89 -6.19
N ASN A 116 21.02 4.00 -5.94
CA ASN A 116 19.92 3.74 -6.85
C ASN A 116 18.78 4.74 -6.59
N HIS A 117 18.40 5.46 -7.64
CA HIS A 117 17.31 6.45 -7.61
C HIS A 117 16.20 6.19 -8.64
N SER A 118 16.13 4.98 -9.20
CA SER A 118 15.13 4.61 -10.21
C SER A 118 13.86 4.00 -9.62
N GLN A 119 13.80 3.79 -8.30
CA GLN A 119 12.65 3.15 -7.64
C GLN A 119 11.43 4.08 -7.66
N HIS A 120 10.31 3.59 -8.21
CA HIS A 120 9.04 4.30 -8.17
C HIS A 120 8.44 4.30 -6.76
N VAL A 121 7.96 5.47 -6.35
CA VAL A 121 7.29 5.68 -5.06
C VAL A 121 5.78 5.85 -5.24
N LEU A 122 5.02 5.56 -4.17
CA LEU A 122 3.56 5.61 -4.15
C LEU A 122 2.99 6.96 -4.67
N ARG A 123 3.62 8.09 -4.30
CA ARG A 123 3.21 9.42 -4.76
C ARG A 123 3.13 9.51 -6.29
N ASP A 124 4.20 9.10 -6.95
CA ASP A 124 4.40 9.34 -8.38
C ASP A 124 3.59 8.34 -9.20
N TYR A 125 3.50 7.10 -8.73
CA TYR A 125 2.63 6.08 -9.31
C TYR A 125 1.16 6.49 -9.35
N HIS A 126 0.61 7.00 -8.24
CA HIS A 126 -0.77 7.48 -8.22
C HIS A 126 -0.99 8.67 -9.17
N LYS A 127 0.00 9.55 -9.31
CA LYS A 127 -0.08 10.71 -10.21
C LYS A 127 -0.12 10.27 -11.67
N ASP A 128 0.75 9.36 -12.05
CA ASP A 128 0.85 8.86 -13.43
C ASP A 128 -0.41 8.06 -13.81
N HIS A 129 -0.89 7.21 -12.91
CA HIS A 129 -2.12 6.44 -13.12
C HIS A 129 -3.35 7.34 -13.31
N ARG A 130 -3.51 8.36 -12.45
CA ARG A 130 -4.59 9.36 -12.61
C ARG A 130 -4.50 10.13 -13.92
N LYS A 131 -3.28 10.45 -14.36
CA LYS A 131 -3.04 11.14 -15.63
C LYS A 131 -3.49 10.26 -16.79
N TYR A 132 -3.11 8.99 -16.78
CA TYR A 132 -3.51 8.00 -17.77
C TYR A 132 -5.03 7.85 -17.86
N GLU A 133 -5.70 7.62 -16.72
CA GLU A 133 -7.17 7.49 -16.66
C GLU A 133 -7.89 8.73 -17.22
N LYS A 134 -7.35 9.93 -16.96
CA LYS A 134 -7.89 11.18 -17.52
C LYS A 134 -7.73 11.26 -19.04
N TYR A 135 -6.63 10.75 -19.59
CA TYR A 135 -6.44 10.70 -21.04
C TYR A 135 -7.39 9.71 -21.70
N GLU A 136 -7.57 8.53 -21.12
CA GLU A 136 -8.50 7.51 -21.61
C GLU A 136 -9.93 8.05 -21.66
N LYS A 137 -10.42 8.63 -20.55
CA LYS A 137 -11.75 9.27 -20.49
C LYS A 137 -11.94 10.38 -21.53
N LYS A 138 -10.87 11.13 -21.85
CA LYS A 138 -10.92 12.14 -22.92
C LYS A 138 -11.04 11.47 -24.29
N ARG A 139 -10.26 10.43 -24.57
CA ARG A 139 -10.30 9.71 -25.84
C ARG A 139 -11.70 9.14 -26.10
N ASP A 140 -12.28 8.47 -25.11
CA ASP A 140 -13.63 7.89 -25.21
C ASP A 140 -14.70 8.96 -25.49
N LYS A 141 -14.58 10.13 -24.86
CA LYS A 141 -15.48 11.26 -25.12
C LYS A 141 -15.36 11.80 -26.55
N HIS A 142 -14.15 11.85 -27.10
CA HIS A 142 -13.91 12.26 -28.48
C HIS A 142 -14.45 11.23 -29.47
N GLU A 143 -14.22 9.94 -29.22
CA GLU A 143 -14.74 8.83 -30.03
C GLU A 143 -16.28 8.81 -30.02
N ARG A 144 -16.92 8.95 -28.85
CA ARG A 144 -18.39 9.00 -28.75
C ARG A 144 -18.97 10.17 -29.53
N LYS A 145 -18.35 11.35 -29.44
CA LYS A 145 -18.78 12.52 -30.23
C LYS A 145 -18.61 12.31 -31.73
N ALA A 146 -17.52 11.67 -32.16
CA ALA A 146 -17.28 11.34 -33.56
C ALA A 146 -18.34 10.35 -34.08
N TYR A 147 -18.64 9.31 -33.29
CA TYR A 147 -19.70 8.35 -33.58
C TYR A 147 -21.08 9.01 -33.68
N GLU A 148 -21.46 9.84 -32.70
CA GLU A 148 -22.73 10.59 -32.72
C GLU A 148 -22.84 11.50 -33.95
N LYS A 149 -21.74 12.17 -34.33
CA LYS A 149 -21.70 13.00 -35.55
C LYS A 149 -21.91 12.15 -36.80
N HIS A 150 -21.20 11.03 -36.93
CA HIS A 150 -21.34 10.13 -38.08
C HIS A 150 -22.76 9.59 -38.20
N ARG A 151 -23.36 9.16 -37.08
CA ARG A 151 -24.76 8.70 -37.04
C ARG A 151 -25.73 9.77 -37.54
N LYS A 152 -25.59 11.01 -37.08
CA LYS A 152 -26.45 12.12 -37.53
C LYS A 152 -26.32 12.41 -39.03
N HIS A 153 -25.12 12.29 -39.59
CA HIS A 153 -24.92 12.43 -41.04
C HIS A 153 -25.63 11.31 -41.81
N TYR A 154 -25.52 10.07 -41.34
CA TYR A 154 -26.18 8.92 -41.95
C TYR A 154 -27.71 8.99 -41.86
N ASP A 155 -28.26 9.41 -40.71
CA ASP A 155 -29.71 9.58 -40.50
C ASP A 155 -30.29 10.70 -41.40
N ARG A 156 -29.50 11.73 -41.73
CA ARG A 156 -29.93 12.85 -42.58
C ARG A 156 -29.94 12.50 -44.07
N GLY A 157 -28.97 11.74 -44.56
CA GLY A 157 -28.93 11.29 -45.96
C GLY A 157 -29.92 10.18 -46.32
N ARG A 158 -30.70 9.69 -45.34
CA ARG A 158 -31.74 8.66 -45.52
C ARG A 158 -33.16 9.23 -45.55
N ARG A 159 -33.31 10.55 -45.38
CA ARG A 159 -34.59 11.28 -45.35
C ARG A 159 -34.86 12.10 -46.61
N ASP A 160 -33.94 12.04 -47.58
CA ASP A 160 -34.07 12.59 -48.93
C ASP A 160 -34.27 11.42 -49.91
#